data_AF-A0A4S1E6A1-F1
#
_entry.id   AF-A0A4S1E6A1-F1
#
_cell.length_a   1.000
_cell.length_b   1.000
_cell.length_c   1.000
_cell.angle_alpha   90.00
_cell.angle_beta   90.00
_cell.angle_gamma   90.00
#
_symmetry.space_group_name_H-M   'P 1'
#
loop_
_entity.id
_entity.type
_entity.pdbx_description
1 polymer ?
#
loop_
_entity_poly.entity_id
_entity_poly.type
_entity_poly.pdbx_seq_one_letter_code
_entity_poly.pdbx_strand_id
1 'polypeptide(L)'
;MKKIILAGVIASMSSATFAADMSQACTDYYAAVDKYIEQIASHDAMKGQVDMIKAQYDDSKKMIESMPKDSQDAACNAANDAMKQAEEMMKSMGK
;
A
#
# COMPACT_ATOMS: atom_id res chain seq x y z
N MET A 1 -14.72 45.51 13.89
CA MET A 1 -15.77 45.03 12.98
C MET A 1 -15.45 43.59 12.57
N LYS A 2 -16.44 42.70 12.71
CA LYS A 2 -16.60 41.31 12.21
C LYS A 2 -15.36 40.37 12.25
N LYS A 3 -15.21 39.69 13.39
CA LYS A 3 -14.52 38.39 13.48
C LYS A 3 -15.46 37.34 12.85
N ILE A 4 -15.11 36.79 11.71
CA ILE A 4 -15.88 35.69 11.11
C ILE A 4 -15.52 34.42 11.88
N ILE A 5 -16.44 34.01 12.75
CA ILE A 5 -16.47 32.66 13.31
C ILE A 5 -16.91 31.76 12.16
N LEU A 6 -15.94 31.11 11.49
CA LEU A 6 -16.25 29.97 10.63
C LEU A 6 -16.48 28.76 11.54
N ALA A 7 -17.74 28.60 11.93
CA ALA A 7 -18.26 27.35 12.46
C ALA A 7 -18.20 26.30 11.34
N GLY A 8 -17.09 25.58 11.25
CA GLY A 8 -16.97 24.37 10.45
C GLY A 8 -17.58 23.19 11.20
N VAL A 9 -18.89 23.02 11.09
CA VAL A 9 -19.54 21.74 11.35
C VAL A 9 -19.08 20.80 10.24
N ILE A 10 -18.01 20.04 10.47
CA ILE A 10 -17.77 18.84 9.67
C ILE A 10 -18.51 17.72 10.39
N ALA A 11 -19.54 17.27 9.70
CA ALA A 11 -20.41 16.19 10.09
C ALA A 11 -19.61 14.99 10.62
N SER A 12 -20.11 14.46 11.73
CA SER A 12 -19.84 13.14 12.25
C SER A 12 -19.85 12.09 11.14
N MET A 13 -18.66 11.66 10.70
CA MET A 13 -18.51 10.37 10.02
C MET A 13 -18.47 9.29 11.10
N SER A 14 -19.63 9.00 11.67
CA SER A 14 -19.87 7.73 12.36
C SER A 14 -20.05 6.67 11.29
N SER A 15 -18.95 6.02 10.86
CA SER A 15 -18.96 4.73 10.16
C SER A 15 -17.52 4.27 9.92
N ALA A 16 -16.94 3.51 10.84
CA ALA A 16 -15.81 2.63 10.49
C ALA A 16 -15.59 1.56 11.56
N THR A 17 -16.56 0.65 11.74
CA THR A 17 -16.21 -0.72 12.12
C THR A 17 -16.01 -1.50 10.82
N PHE A 18 -14.89 -1.26 10.13
CA PHE A 18 -14.48 -2.03 8.95
C PHE A 18 -13.02 -2.48 9.06
N ALA A 19 -12.62 -2.90 10.25
CA ALA A 19 -11.41 -3.70 10.42
C ALA A 19 -11.84 -5.18 10.47
N ALA A 20 -11.91 -5.86 9.33
CA ALA A 20 -11.91 -7.33 9.35
C ALA A 20 -11.56 -8.01 8.02
N ASP A 21 -12.06 -7.57 6.87
CA ASP A 21 -11.83 -8.32 5.62
C ASP A 21 -11.17 -7.45 4.56
N MET A 22 -9.84 -7.40 4.52
CA MET A 22 -9.14 -7.02 3.28
C MET A 22 -9.61 -7.96 2.16
N SER A 23 -9.82 -7.43 0.96
CA SER A 23 -10.12 -8.30 -0.17
C SER A 23 -8.96 -9.24 -0.47
N GLN A 24 -9.25 -10.32 -1.21
CA GLN A 24 -8.22 -11.24 -1.67
C GLN A 24 -7.15 -10.51 -2.49
N ALA A 25 -7.54 -9.55 -3.33
CA ALA A 25 -6.59 -8.78 -4.14
C ALA A 25 -5.56 -8.03 -3.29
N CYS A 26 -5.99 -7.38 -2.20
CA CYS A 26 -5.05 -6.70 -1.31
C CYS A 26 -4.22 -7.66 -0.46
N THR A 27 -4.80 -8.78 -0.04
CA THR A 27 -4.06 -9.85 0.65
C THR A 27 -2.94 -10.38 -0.23
N ASP A 28 -3.23 -10.66 -1.50
CA ASP A 28 -2.25 -11.14 -2.48
C ASP A 28 -1.17 -10.09 -2.77
N TYR A 29 -1.57 -8.83 -2.91
CA TYR A 29 -0.63 -7.72 -3.12
C TYR A 29 0.35 -7.58 -1.97
N TYR A 30 -0.14 -7.62 -0.73
CA TYR A 30 0.70 -7.49 0.44
C TYR A 30 1.69 -8.64 0.57
N ALA A 31 1.23 -9.87 0.37
CA ALA A 31 2.11 -11.03 0.35
C ALA A 31 3.17 -10.96 -0.76
N ALA A 32 2.81 -10.45 -1.94
CA ALA A 32 3.75 -10.29 -3.06
C ALA A 32 4.84 -9.25 -2.75
N VAL A 33 4.49 -8.13 -2.12
CA VAL A 33 5.47 -7.10 -1.72
C VAL A 33 6.37 -7.61 -0.61
N ASP A 34 5.83 -8.29 0.41
CA ASP A 34 6.64 -8.85 1.50
C ASP A 34 7.69 -9.83 0.95
N LYS A 35 7.28 -10.73 0.06
CA LYS A 35 8.19 -11.65 -0.63
C LYS A 35 9.22 -10.92 -1.49
N TYR A 36 8.83 -9.86 -2.18
CA TYR A 36 9.76 -9.05 -2.98
C TYR A 36 10.81 -8.36 -2.10
N ILE A 37 10.41 -7.81 -0.95
CA ILE A 37 11.32 -7.20 0.03
C ILE A 37 12.30 -8.25 0.58
N GLU A 38 11.82 -9.47 0.89
CA GLU A 38 12.70 -10.57 1.31
C GLU A 38 13.72 -10.94 0.23
N GLN A 39 13.30 -11.00 -1.04
CA GLN A 39 14.21 -11.26 -2.16
C GLN A 39 15.28 -10.16 -2.30
N ILE A 40 14.87 -8.89 -2.23
CA ILE A 40 15.82 -7.76 -2.24
C ILE A 40 16.80 -7.85 -1.06
N ALA A 41 16.29 -8.15 0.14
CA ALA A 41 17.12 -8.26 1.34
C ALA A 41 18.14 -9.39 1.27
N SER A 42 17.86 -10.43 0.48
CA SER A 42 18.80 -11.52 0.20
C SER A 42 19.90 -11.14 -0.80
N HIS A 43 19.76 -10.03 -1.53
CA HIS A 43 20.71 -9.58 -2.54
C HIS A 43 21.60 -8.45 -1.98
N ASP A 44 22.89 -8.73 -1.76
CA ASP A 44 23.82 -7.83 -1.08
C ASP A 44 23.89 -6.42 -1.70
N ALA A 45 23.79 -6.33 -3.03
CA ALA A 45 23.82 -5.04 -3.75
C ALA A 45 22.59 -4.14 -3.47
N MET A 46 21.47 -4.73 -3.04
CA MET A 46 20.21 -4.00 -2.83
C MET A 46 19.76 -3.95 -1.37
N LYS A 47 20.45 -4.66 -0.48
CA LYS A 47 20.18 -4.70 0.96
C LYS A 47 20.10 -3.31 1.60
N GLY A 48 20.91 -2.35 1.13
CA GLY A 48 20.89 -0.96 1.61
C GLY A 48 19.61 -0.19 1.30
N GLN A 49 18.74 -0.70 0.43
CA GLN A 49 17.48 -0.07 0.03
C GLN A 49 16.27 -0.67 0.76
N VAL A 50 16.43 -1.81 1.44
CA VAL A 50 15.33 -2.57 2.06
C VAL A 50 14.52 -1.73 3.03
N ASP A 51 15.18 -0.98 3.91
CA ASP A 51 14.49 -0.20 4.95
C ASP A 51 13.68 0.95 4.34
N MET A 52 14.19 1.57 3.27
CA MET A 52 13.46 2.60 2.52
C MET A 52 12.22 2.00 1.85
N ILE A 53 12.36 0.83 1.21
CA ILE A 53 11.26 0.15 0.53
C ILE A 53 10.18 -0.26 1.55
N LYS A 54 10.57 -0.80 2.71
CA LYS A 54 9.63 -1.12 3.80
C LYS A 54 8.87 0.11 4.27
N ALA A 55 9.57 1.22 4.52
CA ALA A 55 8.93 2.46 4.95
C ALA A 55 7.91 2.98 3.93
N GLN A 56 8.27 2.99 2.64
CA GLN A 56 7.36 3.38 1.56
C GLN A 56 6.15 2.44 1.45
N TYR A 57 6.36 1.13 1.65
CA TYR A 57 5.29 0.15 1.64
C TYR A 57 4.33 0.33 2.82
N ASP A 58 4.83 0.61 4.02
CA ASP A 58 4.00 0.89 5.20
C ASP A 58 3.12 2.13 4.99
N ASP A 59 3.66 3.18 4.37
CA ASP A 59 2.86 4.36 4.04
C ASP A 59 1.84 4.09 2.92
N SER A 60 2.20 3.24 1.96
CA SER A 60 1.28 2.81 0.90
C SER A 60 0.11 1.99 1.45
N LYS A 61 0.34 1.09 2.42
CA LYS A 61 -0.71 0.36 3.13
C LYS A 61 -1.67 1.30 3.84
N LYS A 62 -1.15 2.27 4.61
CA LYS A 62 -2.00 3.27 5.28
C LYS A 62 -2.83 4.08 4.29
N MET A 63 -2.25 4.44 3.16
CA MET A 63 -2.97 5.14 2.09
C MET A 63 -4.11 4.28 1.54
N ILE A 64 -3.85 3.02 1.22
CA ILE A 64 -4.88 2.09 0.71
C ILE A 64 -5.97 1.89 1.77
N GLU A 65 -5.62 1.60 3.02
CA GLU A 65 -6.57 1.42 4.13
C GLU A 65 -7.46 2.64 4.37
N SER A 66 -6.98 3.85 4.05
CA SER A 66 -7.76 5.08 4.15
C SER A 66 -8.80 5.28 3.02
N MET A 67 -8.73 4.48 1.95
CA MET A 67 -9.66 4.56 0.81
C MET A 67 -10.97 3.80 1.08
N PRO A 68 -12.06 4.12 0.36
CA PRO A 68 -13.25 3.28 0.33
C PRO A 68 -12.94 1.87 -0.20
N LYS A 69 -13.65 0.85 0.28
CA LYS A 69 -13.37 -0.57 -0.02
C LYS A 69 -13.25 -0.88 -1.53
N ASP A 70 -14.16 -0.38 -2.36
CA ASP A 70 -14.11 -0.58 -3.81
C ASP A 70 -12.86 0.05 -4.45
N SER A 71 -12.37 1.16 -3.87
CA SER A 71 -11.13 1.81 -4.29
C SER A 71 -9.89 1.08 -3.79
N GLN A 72 -9.95 0.43 -2.62
CA GLN A 72 -8.88 -0.45 -2.13
C GLN A 72 -8.67 -1.60 -3.12
N ASP A 73 -9.75 -2.26 -3.52
CA ASP A 73 -9.70 -3.41 -4.43
C ASP A 73 -9.13 -3.03 -5.80
N ALA A 74 -9.56 -1.90 -6.36
CA ALA A 74 -9.01 -1.39 -7.61
C ALA A 74 -7.51 -1.06 -7.49
N ALA A 75 -7.11 -0.39 -6.40
CA ALA A 75 -5.70 -0.05 -6.14
C ALA A 75 -4.83 -1.31 -6.00
N CYS A 76 -5.29 -2.31 -5.24
CA CYS A 76 -4.57 -3.55 -5.03
C CYS A 76 -4.46 -4.41 -6.29
N ASN A 77 -5.50 -4.43 -7.16
CA ASN A 77 -5.40 -5.09 -8.46
C ASN A 77 -4.32 -4.45 -9.34
N ALA A 78 -4.34 -3.12 -9.45
CA ALA A 78 -3.31 -2.39 -10.21
C ALA A 78 -1.90 -2.63 -9.63
N ALA A 79 -1.78 -2.64 -8.30
CA ALA A 79 -0.50 -2.89 -7.63
C ALA A 79 0.00 -4.33 -7.83
N ASN A 80 -0.90 -5.33 -7.82
CA ASN A 80 -0.56 -6.72 -8.17
C ASN A 80 0.00 -6.84 -9.59
N ASP A 81 -0.59 -6.14 -10.56
CA ASP A 81 -0.08 -6.18 -11.94
C ASP A 81 1.29 -5.52 -12.06
N ALA A 82 1.55 -4.44 -11.31
CA ALA A 82 2.88 -3.86 -11.20
C ALA A 82 3.88 -4.83 -10.55
N MET A 83 3.47 -5.59 -9.52
CA MET A 83 4.33 -6.59 -8.88
C MET A 83 4.70 -7.73 -9.82
N LYS A 84 3.78 -8.18 -10.68
CA LYS A 84 4.11 -9.19 -11.71
C LYS A 84 5.21 -8.69 -12.65
N GLN A 85 5.13 -7.43 -13.08
CA GLN A 85 6.17 -6.81 -13.92
C GLN A 85 7.50 -6.67 -13.16
N ALA A 86 7.47 -6.32 -11.88
CA ALA A 86 8.66 -6.25 -11.05
C ALA A 86 9.34 -7.62 -10.88
N GLU A 87 8.56 -8.69 -10.68
CA GLU A 87 9.09 -10.06 -10.63
C GLU A 87 9.74 -10.48 -11.96
N GLU A 88 9.15 -10.12 -13.10
CA GLU A 88 9.73 -10.39 -14.43
C GLU A 88 11.06 -9.67 -14.64
N MET A 89 11.14 -8.39 -14.25
CA MET A 89 12.37 -7.62 -14.29
C MET A 89 13.45 -8.25 -13.39
N MET A 90 13.12 -8.61 -12.16
CA MET A 90 14.06 -9.29 -11.25
C MET A 90 14.60 -10.60 -11.83
N LYS A 91 13.74 -11.43 -12.42
CA LYS A 91 14.15 -12.67 -13.10
C LYS A 91 15.12 -12.40 -14.25
N SER A 92 14.96 -11.29 -14.96
CA SER A 92 15.87 -10.90 -16.05
C SER A 92 17.22 -10.38 -15.57
N MET A 93 17.30 -9.79 -14.37
CA MET A 93 18.54 -9.29 -13.79
C MET A 93 19.38 -10.39 -13.12
N GLY A 94 18.76 -11.53 -12.79
CA GLY A 94 19.43 -12.71 -12.23
C GLY A 94 19.96 -13.72 -13.27
N LYS A 95 19.85 -13.41 -14.57
CA LYS A 95 20.48 -14.15 -15.68
C LYS A 95 21.79 -13.47 -16.10
#